data_AF-F2C6H9-F1
#
_entry.id   AF-F2C6H9-F1
#
_cell.length_a   1.000
_cell.length_b   1.000
_cell.length_c   1.000
_cell.angle_alpha   90.00
_cell.angle_beta   90.00
_cell.angle_gamma   90.00
#
_symmetry.space_group_name_H-M   'P 1'
#
loop_
_entity.id
_entity.type
_entity.pdbx_description
1 polymer ?
#
loop_
_entity_poly.entity_id
_entity_poly.type
_entity_poly.pdbx_seq_one_letter_code
_entity_poly.pdbx_strand_id
1 'polypeptide(L)'
;MTKWIEHQNSPYNVSDVLDDKGVKLYKRGFRLLEEQLATYIKEHYSGVSKIEFSPIFVQGGDGQTMFDANIVPVIYDNHGNKAYLGRKVGKHGYASYGLLGDLRLDFNGFDEEVIEIDVDGKFLDITNYKSLPPKAKLTINPAMDENIEALVKDGQLKDVVKSEKGSLEAEVAYNTEIRKGNEWEWR
;
A
#
# COMPACT_ATOMS: atom_id res chain seq x y z
N MET A 1 8.62 36.43 -5.62
CA MET A 1 9.58 35.35 -5.91
C MET A 1 9.37 34.18 -4.94
N THR A 2 8.12 33.89 -4.55
CA THR A 2 7.81 33.14 -3.31
C THR A 2 7.05 31.84 -3.59
N LYS A 3 6.09 31.86 -4.52
CA LYS A 3 5.31 30.67 -4.91
C LYS A 3 6.11 29.57 -5.63
N TRP A 4 7.15 29.94 -6.39
CA TRP A 4 7.96 28.98 -7.15
C TRP A 4 8.89 28.15 -6.24
N ILE A 5 9.47 28.78 -5.23
CA ILE A 5 10.33 28.11 -4.24
C ILE A 5 9.48 27.23 -3.30
N GLU A 6 8.28 27.69 -2.91
CA GLU A 6 7.31 26.88 -2.17
C GLU A 6 6.85 25.63 -2.95
N HIS A 7 6.63 25.76 -4.27
CA HIS A 7 6.26 24.61 -5.11
C HIS A 7 7.42 23.62 -5.28
N GLN A 8 8.66 24.09 -5.38
CA GLN A 8 9.84 23.22 -5.43
C GLN A 8 10.04 22.42 -4.13
N ASN A 9 9.75 23.03 -2.98
CA ASN A 9 9.88 22.40 -1.66
C ASN A 9 8.62 21.65 -1.21
N SER A 10 7.58 21.57 -2.04
CA SER A 10 6.38 20.80 -1.73
C SER A 10 6.71 19.30 -1.68
N PRO A 11 6.29 18.57 -0.64
CA PRO A 11 6.50 17.12 -0.59
C PRO A 11 5.69 16.40 -1.68
N TYR A 12 4.76 17.08 -2.36
CA TYR A 12 3.98 16.54 -3.48
C TYR A 12 4.62 16.82 -4.85
N ASN A 13 5.69 17.61 -4.91
CA ASN A 13 6.44 17.79 -6.15
C ASN A 13 7.49 16.69 -6.27
N VAL A 14 7.19 15.68 -7.08
CA VAL A 14 8.03 14.48 -7.29
C VAL A 14 8.78 14.48 -8.63
N SER A 15 8.83 15.62 -9.32
CA SER A 15 9.39 15.71 -10.70
C SER A 15 10.90 15.47 -10.81
N ASP A 16 11.62 15.48 -9.70
CA ASP A 16 13.03 15.12 -9.57
C ASP A 16 13.28 13.62 -9.36
N VAL A 17 12.23 12.83 -9.05
CA VAL A 17 12.32 11.37 -8.83
C VAL A 17 11.44 10.55 -9.77
N LEU A 18 10.33 11.12 -10.26
CA LEU A 18 9.42 10.49 -11.23
C LEU A 18 9.03 11.50 -12.31
N ASP A 19 9.14 11.09 -13.57
CA ASP A 19 8.57 11.84 -14.69
C ASP A 19 7.05 11.60 -14.79
N ASP A 20 6.39 12.26 -15.74
CA ASP A 20 4.93 12.17 -15.91
C ASP A 20 4.46 10.72 -16.18
N LYS A 21 5.27 9.92 -16.88
CA LYS A 21 4.98 8.51 -17.15
C LYS A 21 5.11 7.67 -15.89
N GLY A 22 6.17 7.87 -15.12
CA GLY A 22 6.39 7.25 -13.82
C GLY A 22 5.26 7.57 -12.85
N VAL A 23 4.85 8.83 -12.73
CA VAL A 23 3.69 9.22 -11.90
C VAL A 23 2.43 8.46 -12.31
N LYS A 24 2.14 8.35 -13.60
CA LYS A 24 0.97 7.61 -14.10
C LYS A 24 1.05 6.12 -13.79
N LEU A 25 2.20 5.49 -14.04
CA LEU A 25 2.46 4.07 -13.76
C LEU A 25 2.32 3.77 -12.27
N TYR A 26 2.90 4.60 -11.40
CA TYR A 26 2.86 4.40 -9.94
C TYR A 26 1.46 4.51 -9.39
N LYS A 27 0.71 5.55 -9.78
CA LYS A 27 -0.70 5.67 -9.38
C LYS A 27 -1.52 4.44 -9.77
N ARG A 28 -1.26 3.89 -10.95
CA ARG A 28 -1.98 2.72 -11.46
C ARG A 28 -1.56 1.43 -10.75
N GLY A 29 -0.27 1.20 -10.59
CA GLY A 29 0.28 0.04 -9.91
C GLY A 29 -0.16 -0.03 -8.45
N PHE A 30 0.01 1.07 -7.71
CA PHE A 30 -0.40 1.14 -6.32
C PHE A 30 -1.91 1.04 -6.14
N ARG A 31 -2.72 1.54 -7.07
CA ARG A 31 -4.18 1.29 -7.03
C ARG A 31 -4.51 -0.20 -7.06
N LEU A 32 -3.82 -0.98 -7.89
CA LEU A 32 -4.01 -2.43 -7.97
C LEU A 32 -3.54 -3.13 -6.69
N LEU A 33 -2.44 -2.65 -6.08
CA LEU A 33 -1.98 -3.12 -4.77
C LEU A 33 -2.97 -2.81 -3.65
N GLU A 34 -3.49 -1.58 -3.57
CA GLU A 34 -4.52 -1.21 -2.59
C GLU A 34 -5.77 -2.09 -2.73
N GLU A 35 -6.22 -2.34 -3.96
CA GLU A 35 -7.34 -3.25 -4.24
C GLU A 35 -7.04 -4.69 -3.78
N GLN A 36 -5.81 -5.20 -4.00
CA GLN A 36 -5.40 -6.52 -3.54
C GLN A 36 -5.44 -6.62 -2.00
N LEU A 37 -4.80 -5.68 -1.31
CA LEU A 37 -4.70 -5.68 0.15
C LEU A 37 -6.08 -5.49 0.79
N ALA A 38 -6.89 -4.56 0.25
CA ALA A 38 -8.25 -4.35 0.73
C ALA A 38 -9.13 -5.58 0.51
N THR A 39 -9.01 -6.25 -0.64
CA THR A 39 -9.75 -7.48 -0.91
C THR A 39 -9.38 -8.57 0.09
N TYR A 40 -8.08 -8.76 0.37
CA TYR A 40 -7.62 -9.76 1.33
C TYR A 40 -8.21 -9.52 2.72
N ILE A 41 -8.10 -8.29 3.24
CA ILE A 41 -8.65 -7.92 4.55
C ILE A 41 -10.17 -8.15 4.57
N LYS A 42 -10.89 -7.73 3.53
CA LYS A 42 -12.35 -7.86 3.45
C LYS A 42 -12.82 -9.30 3.37
N GLU A 43 -12.10 -10.17 2.69
CA GLU A 43 -12.50 -11.57 2.51
C GLU A 43 -12.07 -12.45 3.70
N HIS A 44 -10.98 -12.10 4.40
CA HIS A 44 -10.38 -12.95 5.43
C HIS A 44 -10.49 -12.43 6.87
N TYR A 45 -10.99 -11.22 7.11
CA TYR A 45 -11.16 -10.68 8.46
C TYR A 45 -12.57 -10.15 8.69
N SER A 46 -13.19 -10.61 9.77
CA SER A 46 -14.40 -10.00 10.34
C SER A 46 -13.99 -8.99 11.42
N GLY A 47 -14.88 -8.02 11.68
CA GLY A 47 -14.66 -6.99 12.71
C GLY A 47 -14.06 -5.70 12.17
N VAL A 48 -13.75 -5.64 10.86
CA VAL A 48 -13.27 -4.45 10.16
C VAL A 48 -14.44 -3.63 9.63
N SER A 49 -14.43 -2.31 9.88
CA SER A 49 -15.44 -1.35 9.42
C SER A 49 -14.97 -0.52 8.21
N LYS A 50 -13.69 -0.16 8.18
CA LYS A 50 -13.08 0.65 7.12
C LYS A 50 -11.61 0.29 6.92
N ILE A 51 -11.14 0.42 5.69
CA ILE A 51 -9.75 0.35 5.28
C ILE A 51 -9.39 1.69 4.62
N GLU A 52 -8.25 2.26 4.95
CA GLU A 52 -7.70 3.43 4.26
C GLU A 52 -6.22 3.24 3.95
N PHE A 53 -5.74 3.99 2.96
CA PHE A 53 -4.35 3.95 2.54
C PHE A 53 -3.70 5.32 2.67
N SER A 54 -2.42 5.31 3.03
CA SER A 54 -1.58 6.50 2.95
C SER A 54 -1.39 6.96 1.51
N PRO A 55 -0.86 8.18 1.28
CA PRO A 55 -0.21 8.48 0.01
C PRO A 55 0.90 7.45 -0.29
N ILE A 56 1.26 7.33 -1.56
CA ILE A 56 2.42 6.59 -2.03
C ILE A 56 3.65 7.41 -1.66
N PHE A 57 4.40 6.93 -0.68
CA PHE A 57 5.65 7.53 -0.25
C PHE A 57 6.78 7.13 -1.18
N VAL A 58 7.42 8.09 -1.84
CA VAL A 58 8.58 7.86 -2.70
C VAL A 58 9.84 8.40 -2.04
N GLN A 59 10.91 7.62 -2.11
CA GLN A 59 12.21 7.96 -1.55
C GLN A 59 13.35 7.45 -2.42
N GLY A 60 14.54 8.00 -2.20
CA GLY A 60 15.73 7.70 -3.00
C GLY A 60 15.61 8.13 -4.45
N GLY A 61 16.40 7.50 -5.33
CA GLY A 61 16.52 7.94 -6.74
C GLY A 61 17.35 9.21 -6.92
N ASP A 62 18.00 9.68 -5.85
CA ASP A 62 18.86 10.86 -5.79
C ASP A 62 20.32 10.57 -6.20
N GLY A 63 20.59 9.35 -6.68
CA GLY A 63 21.92 8.86 -7.01
C GLY A 63 22.74 8.40 -5.79
N GLN A 64 22.21 8.52 -4.57
CA GLN A 64 22.86 8.06 -3.33
C GLN A 64 22.13 6.86 -2.72
N THR A 65 20.82 6.84 -2.83
CA THR A 65 19.96 5.79 -2.27
C THR A 65 19.09 5.16 -3.35
N MET A 66 18.86 3.85 -3.20
CA MET A 66 17.98 3.12 -4.12
C MET A 66 16.58 3.72 -4.06
N PHE A 67 15.98 3.91 -5.24
CA PHE A 67 14.60 4.36 -5.31
C PHE A 67 13.69 3.31 -4.67
N ASP A 68 12.74 3.76 -3.87
CA ASP A 68 11.74 2.92 -3.22
C ASP A 68 10.40 3.65 -3.12
N ALA A 69 9.31 2.88 -3.06
CA ALA A 69 7.99 3.41 -2.85
C ALA A 69 7.10 2.47 -2.02
N ASN A 70 6.43 3.03 -1.01
CA ASN A 70 5.61 2.29 -0.06
C ASN A 70 4.29 3.00 0.26
N ILE A 71 3.30 2.22 0.69
CA ILE A 71 2.04 2.68 1.28
C ILE A 71 1.87 2.07 2.67
N VAL A 72 0.99 2.67 3.47
CA VAL A 72 0.57 2.16 4.79
C VAL A 72 -0.92 1.85 4.73
N PRO A 73 -1.31 0.57 4.73
CA PRO A 73 -2.69 0.18 4.97
C PRO A 73 -3.08 0.47 6.43
N VAL A 74 -4.30 0.95 6.61
CA VAL A 74 -4.87 1.25 7.92
C VAL A 74 -6.23 0.58 8.03
N ILE A 75 -6.46 -0.04 9.17
CA ILE A 75 -7.69 -0.75 9.48
C ILE A 75 -8.41 -0.03 10.61
N TYR A 76 -9.72 0.14 10.42
CA TYR A 76 -10.65 0.53 11.46
C TYR A 76 -11.48 -0.68 11.87
N ASP A 77 -11.59 -0.91 13.18
CA ASP A 77 -12.51 -1.93 13.69
C ASP A 77 -13.94 -1.39 13.84
N ASN A 78 -14.88 -2.28 14.17
CA ASN A 78 -16.28 -1.94 14.40
C ASN A 78 -16.53 -1.10 15.67
N HIS A 79 -15.50 -0.87 16.48
CA HIS A 79 -15.55 -0.03 17.69
C HIS A 79 -15.00 1.37 17.44
N GLY A 80 -14.51 1.65 16.23
CA GLY A 80 -13.94 2.94 15.84
C GLY A 80 -12.45 3.09 16.19
N ASN A 81 -11.77 2.02 16.63
CA ASN A 81 -10.32 2.06 16.81
C ASN A 81 -9.63 2.00 15.44
N LYS A 82 -8.47 2.67 15.34
CA LYS A 82 -7.67 2.81 14.14
C LYS A 82 -6.28 2.21 14.38
N ALA A 83 -5.80 1.36 13.48
CA ALA A 83 -4.45 0.81 13.53
C ALA A 83 -3.75 0.85 12.18
N TYR A 84 -2.42 1.00 12.22
CA TYR A 84 -1.56 1.10 11.03
C TYR A 84 -0.79 -0.21 10.84
N LEU A 85 -0.92 -0.81 9.66
CA LEU A 85 -0.13 -1.99 9.31
C LEU A 85 1.31 -1.61 8.95
N GLY A 86 2.19 -2.60 8.96
CA GLY A 86 3.63 -2.49 8.72
C GLY A 86 4.42 -1.79 9.83
N ARG A 87 3.75 -1.20 10.83
CA ARG A 87 4.43 -0.48 11.92
C ARG A 87 4.89 -1.40 13.03
N LYS A 88 5.77 -0.88 13.88
CA LYS A 88 6.16 -1.58 15.10
C LYS A 88 4.96 -1.78 16.02
N VAL A 89 4.79 -3.01 16.51
CA VAL A 89 3.92 -3.33 17.64
C VAL A 89 4.80 -3.79 18.80
N GLY A 90 4.80 -3.02 19.89
CA GLY A 90 5.79 -3.14 20.94
C GLY A 90 7.23 -2.96 20.39
N LYS A 91 8.03 -4.03 20.43
CA LYS A 91 9.43 -4.03 19.94
C LYS A 91 9.61 -4.70 18.58
N HIS A 92 8.57 -5.34 18.04
CA HIS A 92 8.63 -6.08 16.79
C HIS A 92 8.23 -5.17 15.63
N GLY A 93 8.98 -5.18 14.52
CA GLY A 93 8.65 -4.45 13.29
C GLY A 93 8.03 -5.39 12.27
N TYR A 94 7.03 -4.91 11.55
CA TYR A 94 6.26 -5.69 10.56
C TYR A 94 6.61 -5.26 9.13
N ALA A 95 6.23 -6.08 8.16
CA ALA A 95 6.56 -5.87 6.75
C ALA A 95 5.95 -4.57 6.20
N SER A 96 6.70 -3.84 5.38
CA SER A 96 6.19 -2.73 4.57
C SER A 96 5.36 -3.25 3.40
N TYR A 97 4.57 -2.36 2.78
CA TYR A 97 3.73 -2.67 1.63
C TYR A 97 4.09 -1.76 0.46
N GLY A 98 4.63 -2.32 -0.63
CA GLY A 98 5.13 -1.50 -1.73
C GLY A 98 6.02 -2.22 -2.72
N LEU A 99 7.00 -1.48 -3.24
CA LEU A 99 7.92 -2.01 -4.24
C LEU A 99 8.79 -3.15 -3.69
N LEU A 100 9.30 -3.97 -4.61
CA LEU A 100 10.19 -5.12 -4.36
C LEU A 100 9.52 -6.32 -3.67
N GLY A 101 8.69 -6.06 -2.65
CA GLY A 101 7.94 -7.07 -1.91
C GLY A 101 6.62 -7.45 -2.57
N ASP A 102 5.76 -6.46 -2.84
CA ASP A 102 4.39 -6.70 -3.30
C ASP A 102 4.17 -6.28 -4.76
N LEU A 103 4.94 -5.30 -5.24
CA LEU A 103 4.71 -4.65 -6.52
C LEU A 103 6.01 -4.43 -7.30
N ARG A 104 5.96 -4.67 -8.62
CA ARG A 104 7.02 -4.30 -9.58
C ARG A 104 6.43 -3.45 -10.68
N LEU A 105 7.07 -2.32 -10.93
CA LEU A 105 6.66 -1.33 -11.92
C LEU A 105 7.86 -1.00 -12.78
N ASP A 106 7.71 -1.15 -14.09
CA ASP A 106 8.78 -0.86 -15.05
C ASP A 106 8.20 -0.43 -16.41
N PHE A 107 9.08 -0.13 -17.35
CA PHE A 107 8.77 0.05 -18.76
C PHE A 107 9.55 -0.97 -19.60
N ASN A 108 8.88 -1.59 -20.57
CA ASN A 108 9.56 -2.52 -21.48
C ASN A 108 10.46 -1.77 -22.48
N GLY A 109 11.15 -2.51 -23.36
CA GLY A 109 12.03 -1.93 -24.39
C GLY A 109 11.33 -1.06 -25.45
N PHE A 110 9.99 -1.02 -25.43
CA PHE A 110 9.14 -0.16 -26.25
C PHE A 110 8.49 0.98 -25.47
N ASP A 111 8.94 1.22 -24.23
CA ASP A 111 8.43 2.30 -23.36
C ASP A 111 6.95 2.11 -22.98
N GLU A 112 6.49 0.86 -22.95
CA GLU A 112 5.16 0.47 -22.49
C GLU A 112 5.21 0.06 -21.02
N GLU A 113 4.18 0.44 -20.26
CA GLU A 113 4.03 0.09 -18.84
C GLU A 113 4.14 -1.43 -18.61
N VAL A 114 4.78 -1.83 -17.52
CA VAL A 114 4.80 -3.19 -16.98
C VAL A 114 4.41 -3.14 -15.51
N ILE A 115 3.38 -3.91 -15.14
CA ILE A 115 2.90 -4.03 -13.76
C ILE A 115 2.84 -5.50 -13.39
N GLU A 116 3.67 -5.91 -12.43
CA GLU A 116 3.60 -7.22 -11.81
C GLU A 116 3.28 -7.09 -10.32
N ILE A 117 2.38 -7.92 -9.80
CA ILE A 117 2.01 -7.95 -8.38
C ILE A 117 2.33 -9.32 -7.79
N ASP A 118 2.78 -9.37 -6.55
CA ASP A 118 2.97 -10.65 -5.84
C ASP A 118 1.61 -11.30 -5.55
N VAL A 119 1.53 -12.59 -5.84
CA VAL A 119 0.38 -13.43 -5.53
C VAL A 119 0.91 -14.70 -4.88
N ASP A 120 0.82 -14.75 -3.55
CA ASP A 120 1.25 -15.88 -2.75
C ASP A 120 2.72 -16.29 -3.03
N GLY A 121 3.63 -15.32 -3.17
CA GLY A 121 5.06 -15.52 -3.41
C GLY A 121 5.48 -15.64 -4.88
N LYS A 122 4.59 -15.32 -5.82
CA LYS A 122 4.89 -15.27 -7.26
C LYS A 122 4.37 -13.98 -7.88
N PHE A 123 5.25 -13.29 -8.62
CA PHE A 123 4.86 -12.13 -9.39
C PHE A 123 4.06 -12.51 -10.63
N LEU A 124 2.93 -11.84 -10.81
CA LEU A 124 1.99 -12.02 -11.90
C LEU A 124 1.85 -10.72 -12.69
N ASP A 125 2.06 -10.80 -14.00
CA ASP A 125 1.78 -9.69 -14.91
C ASP A 125 0.27 -9.39 -14.96
N ILE A 126 -0.06 -8.16 -14.55
CA ILE A 126 -1.39 -7.57 -14.58
C ILE A 126 -1.43 -6.24 -15.34
N THR A 127 -0.45 -5.99 -16.21
CA THR A 127 -0.26 -4.77 -16.99
C THR A 127 -1.50 -4.33 -17.77
N ASN A 128 -2.37 -5.25 -18.18
CA ASN A 128 -3.55 -4.92 -18.99
C ASN A 128 -4.84 -4.70 -18.17
N TYR A 129 -4.78 -4.78 -16.84
CA TYR A 129 -5.97 -4.69 -15.99
C TYR A 129 -6.17 -3.29 -15.39
N LYS A 130 -7.40 -2.77 -15.47
CA LYS A 130 -7.77 -1.49 -14.86
C LYS A 130 -8.12 -1.59 -13.38
N SER A 131 -8.46 -2.79 -12.93
CA SER A 131 -8.80 -3.15 -11.56
C SER A 131 -8.26 -4.55 -11.27
N LEU A 132 -8.15 -4.92 -9.99
CA LEU A 132 -7.60 -6.19 -9.54
C LEU A 132 -8.29 -7.37 -10.23
N PRO A 133 -7.57 -8.18 -11.01
CA PRO A 133 -8.16 -9.37 -11.60
C PRO A 133 -8.34 -10.47 -10.55
N PRO A 134 -9.33 -11.38 -10.69
CA PRO A 134 -9.53 -12.47 -9.74
C PRO A 134 -8.29 -13.34 -9.50
N LYS A 135 -7.46 -13.54 -10.53
CA LYS A 135 -6.20 -14.30 -10.46
C LYS A 135 -5.10 -13.63 -9.62
N ALA A 136 -5.28 -12.36 -9.26
CA ALA A 136 -4.34 -11.59 -8.44
C ALA A 136 -4.82 -11.42 -7.00
N LYS A 137 -5.93 -12.03 -6.60
CA LYS A 137 -6.32 -12.05 -5.19
C LYS A 137 -5.35 -12.92 -4.40
N LEU A 138 -4.94 -12.44 -3.23
CA LEU A 138 -4.18 -13.24 -2.28
C LEU A 138 -5.08 -14.29 -1.64
N THR A 139 -4.56 -15.49 -1.47
CA THR A 139 -5.24 -16.54 -0.68
C THR A 139 -4.61 -16.68 0.70
N ILE A 140 -3.34 -16.28 0.83
CA ILE A 140 -2.59 -16.29 2.08
C ILE A 140 -1.77 -15.00 2.19
N ASN A 141 -1.68 -14.43 3.39
CA ASN A 141 -0.74 -13.34 3.67
C ASN A 141 -0.23 -13.43 5.12
N PRO A 142 0.70 -14.36 5.42
CA PRO A 142 1.16 -14.59 6.78
C PRO A 142 1.76 -13.34 7.45
N ALA A 143 2.42 -12.47 6.68
CA ALA A 143 3.02 -11.24 7.20
C ALA A 143 1.94 -10.24 7.66
N MET A 144 0.87 -10.06 6.87
CA MET A 144 -0.27 -9.25 7.28
C MET A 144 -1.03 -9.90 8.44
N ASP A 145 -1.20 -11.22 8.39
CA ASP A 145 -1.91 -11.96 9.42
C ASP A 145 -1.26 -11.77 10.80
N GLU A 146 0.05 -11.98 10.88
CA GLU A 146 0.83 -11.80 12.10
C GLU A 146 0.75 -10.35 12.61
N ASN A 147 0.74 -9.37 11.70
CA ASN A 147 0.61 -7.97 12.08
C ASN A 147 -0.76 -7.65 12.69
N ILE A 148 -1.86 -8.10 12.07
CA ILE A 148 -3.22 -7.84 12.58
C ILE A 148 -3.41 -8.53 13.93
N GLU A 149 -2.97 -9.78 14.08
CA GLU A 149 -3.04 -10.50 15.36
C GLU A 149 -2.27 -9.77 16.47
N ALA A 150 -1.09 -9.24 16.16
CA ALA A 150 -0.32 -8.47 17.12
C ALA A 150 -1.02 -7.17 17.53
N LEU A 151 -1.65 -6.45 16.59
CA LEU A 151 -2.43 -5.24 16.87
C LEU A 151 -3.65 -5.52 17.77
N VAL A 152 -4.31 -6.66 17.56
CA VAL A 152 -5.41 -7.12 18.42
C VAL A 152 -4.89 -7.46 19.82
N LYS A 153 -3.78 -8.20 19.91
CA LYS A 153 -3.16 -8.58 21.19
C LYS A 153 -2.64 -7.38 21.99
N ASP A 154 -2.15 -6.35 21.31
CA ASP A 154 -1.71 -5.08 21.89
C ASP A 154 -2.90 -4.19 22.31
N GLY A 155 -4.12 -4.53 21.89
CA GLY A 155 -5.34 -3.80 22.21
C GLY A 155 -5.59 -2.57 21.34
N GLN A 156 -4.85 -2.39 20.24
CA GLN A 156 -5.09 -1.33 19.26
C GLN A 156 -6.30 -1.62 18.37
N LEU A 157 -6.58 -2.90 18.13
CA LEU A 157 -7.78 -3.38 17.46
C LEU A 157 -8.60 -4.26 18.39
N LYS A 158 -9.93 -4.24 18.24
CA LYS A 158 -10.86 -5.00 19.06
C LYS A 158 -11.83 -5.79 18.19
N ASP A 159 -12.02 -7.05 18.55
CA ASP A 159 -12.91 -8.01 17.89
C ASP A 159 -12.65 -8.19 16.38
N VAL A 160 -11.45 -7.82 15.92
CA VAL A 160 -10.96 -8.15 14.57
C VAL A 160 -10.42 -9.58 14.60
N VAL A 161 -11.02 -10.46 13.81
CA VAL A 161 -10.72 -11.90 13.82
C VAL A 161 -10.64 -12.46 12.41
N LYS A 162 -9.70 -13.38 12.17
CA LYS A 162 -9.61 -14.10 10.91
C LYS A 162 -10.85 -14.96 10.70
N SER A 163 -11.54 -14.79 9.57
CA SER A 163 -12.82 -15.42 9.29
C SER A 163 -13.13 -15.44 7.80
N GLU A 164 -13.64 -16.59 7.31
CA GLU A 164 -14.18 -16.74 5.96
C GLU A 164 -15.46 -15.92 5.72
N LYS A 165 -16.11 -15.44 6.78
CA LYS A 165 -17.25 -14.51 6.63
C LYS A 165 -16.77 -13.14 6.14
N GLY A 166 -15.55 -12.76 6.53
CA GLY A 166 -14.95 -11.47 6.20
C GLY A 166 -15.73 -10.27 6.73
N SER A 167 -15.39 -9.12 6.16
CA SER A 167 -15.97 -7.79 6.32
C SER A 167 -16.26 -7.22 4.93
N LEU A 168 -17.09 -7.92 4.15
CA LEU A 168 -17.37 -7.59 2.74
C LEU A 168 -17.98 -6.19 2.54
N GLU A 169 -18.65 -5.66 3.57
CA GLU A 169 -19.25 -4.33 3.57
C GLU A 169 -18.32 -3.23 4.10
N ALA A 170 -17.07 -3.56 4.50
CA ALA A 170 -16.14 -2.54 4.96
C ALA A 170 -15.85 -1.51 3.86
N GLU A 171 -15.86 -0.24 4.25
CA GLU A 171 -15.53 0.88 3.39
C GLU A 171 -14.04 0.82 3.01
N VAL A 172 -13.69 1.24 1.78
CA VAL A 172 -12.30 1.34 1.35
C VAL A 172 -12.03 2.74 0.81
N ALA A 173 -11.10 3.45 1.45
CA ALA A 173 -10.61 4.75 1.04
C ALA A 173 -9.23 4.60 0.38
N TYR A 174 -9.24 4.48 -0.94
CA TYR A 174 -8.04 4.39 -1.77
C TYR A 174 -7.33 5.74 -1.92
N ASN A 175 -6.00 5.75 -2.04
CA ASN A 175 -5.20 6.97 -2.11
C ASN A 175 -3.97 6.84 -3.03
N THR A 176 -4.10 7.37 -4.25
CA THR A 176 -3.00 7.40 -5.22
C THR A 176 -2.26 8.74 -5.27
N GLU A 177 -2.35 9.56 -4.22
CA GLU A 177 -1.46 10.72 -4.08
C GLU A 177 -0.02 10.24 -3.92
N ILE A 178 0.94 10.92 -4.54
CA ILE A 178 2.37 10.61 -4.40
C ILE A 178 3.01 11.70 -3.56
N ARG A 179 3.79 11.31 -2.57
CA ARG A 179 4.45 12.19 -1.62
C ARG A 179 5.89 11.75 -1.39
N LYS A 180 6.83 12.69 -1.33
CA LYS A 180 8.19 12.43 -0.88
C LYS A 180 8.26 12.19 0.62
N GLY A 181 9.16 11.31 1.02
CA GLY A 181 9.52 11.07 2.42
C GLY A 181 9.28 9.63 2.83
N ASN A 182 9.36 9.39 4.14
CA ASN A 182 9.18 8.06 4.70
C ASN A 182 7.72 7.84 5.11
N GLU A 183 7.21 6.64 4.87
CA GLU A 183 5.86 6.21 5.22
C GLU A 183 5.59 6.22 6.73
N TRP A 184 6.63 6.09 7.56
CA TRP A 184 6.57 6.20 9.02
C TRP A 184 6.22 7.62 9.51
N GLU A 185 6.37 8.64 8.66
CA GLU A 185 6.03 10.03 9.01
C GLU A 185 4.52 10.28 8.96
N TRP A 186 3.76 9.38 8.31
CA TRP A 186 2.31 9.52 8.22
C TRP A 186 1.65 9.26 9.59
N ARG A 187 0.78 10.16 10.01
CA ARG A 187 0.05 10.07 11.29
C ARG A 187 -1.43 10.24 11.02
#